data_AF-A0A965HJL3-F1
#
_entry.id   AF-A0A965HJL3-F1
#
_cell.length_a   1.000
_cell.length_b   1.000
_cell.length_c   1.000
_cell.angle_alpha   90.00
_cell.angle_beta   90.00
_cell.angle_gamma   90.00
#
_symmetry.space_group_name_H-M   'P 1'
#
loop_
_entity.id
_entity.type
_entity.pdbx_description
1 polymer ?
#
loop_
_entity_poly.entity_id
_entity_poly.type
_entity_poly.pdbx_seq_one_letter_code
_entity_poly.pdbx_strand_id
1 'polypeptide(L)'
;MQELKKVWAFGLPYLRPYMFRFVAGVVLGMIFGISNGLFVVSVDSLFTRLTQPAIAPIQSMAPTEKTDATAPIRCFKQQVSSWWKDSTHEVTEAWLPRIGQPVSWKQALGSFSILPLVMGLRALASYLSTYCLTWVSARVIRDMQVAALKKAQELSIAFFQKRSAADIYNCISSDTRVIYDSMTNGFIDTIREPFAILSIMGAMLWIDWKLTLISLFMLPLIIGPVILGGRRIRWLMKNSITMGVMQIG
;
A
#
# COMPACT_ATOMS: atom_id res chain seq x y z
N MET A 1 14.70 1.55 20.35
CA MET A 1 15.50 1.74 19.12
C MET A 1 16.74 0.84 19.05
N GLN A 2 17.44 0.53 20.15
CA GLN A 2 18.68 -0.28 20.11
C GLN A 2 18.46 -1.73 19.66
N GLU A 3 17.38 -2.36 20.09
CA GLU A 3 17.05 -3.74 19.71
C GLU A 3 16.72 -3.88 18.21
N LEU A 4 16.11 -2.86 17.60
CA LEU A 4 15.80 -2.85 16.17
C LEU A 4 17.06 -2.82 15.30
N LYS A 5 18.09 -2.09 15.74
CA LYS A 5 19.40 -2.03 15.06
C LYS A 5 20.11 -3.38 15.08
N LYS A 6 20.02 -4.14 16.17
CA LYS A 6 20.61 -5.49 16.27
C LYS A 6 19.93 -6.48 15.33
N VAL A 7 18.59 -6.45 15.27
CA VAL A 7 17.81 -7.29 14.35
C VAL A 7 18.17 -6.97 12.89
N TRP A 8 18.26 -5.68 12.55
CA TRP A 8 18.70 -5.25 11.22
C TRP A 8 20.15 -5.68 10.92
N ALA A 9 21.08 -5.49 11.85
CA ALA A 9 22.48 -5.88 11.68
C ALA A 9 22.66 -7.39 11.46
N PHE A 10 21.80 -8.22 12.08
CA PHE A 10 21.81 -9.67 11.90
C PHE A 10 21.18 -10.12 10.57
N GLY A 11 20.08 -9.50 10.13
CA GLY A 11 19.37 -9.90 8.91
C GLY A 11 19.94 -9.34 7.61
N LEU A 12 20.55 -8.15 7.64
CA LEU A 12 21.07 -7.45 6.46
C LEU A 12 22.14 -8.21 5.66
N PRO A 13 23.07 -8.98 6.27
CA PRO A 13 24.03 -9.80 5.55
C PRO A 13 23.38 -10.84 4.64
N TYR A 14 22.25 -11.41 5.06
CA TYR A 14 21.49 -12.40 4.28
C TYR A 14 20.70 -11.75 3.14
N LEU A 15 20.34 -10.47 3.26
CA LEU A 15 19.64 -9.70 2.22
C LEU A 15 20.58 -9.15 1.14
N ARG A 16 21.83 -8.85 1.50
CA ARG A 16 22.85 -8.24 0.62
C ARG A 16 22.94 -8.85 -0.79
N PRO A 17 22.98 -10.18 -0.96
CA PRO A 17 23.08 -10.81 -2.29
C PRO A 17 21.86 -10.55 -3.19
N TYR A 18 20.70 -10.25 -2.60
CA TYR A 18 19.43 -10.12 -3.31
C TYR A 18 18.93 -8.67 -3.37
N MET A 19 19.78 -7.70 -2.98
CA MET A 19 19.42 -6.29 -2.88
C MET A 19 18.89 -5.69 -4.19
N PHE A 20 19.45 -6.09 -5.33
CA PHE A 20 18.99 -5.58 -6.63
C PHE A 20 17.50 -5.89 -6.86
N ARG A 21 17.08 -7.13 -6.58
CA ARG A 21 15.69 -7.57 -6.76
C ARG A 21 14.77 -6.99 -5.68
N PHE A 22 15.29 -6.80 -4.48
CA PHE A 22 14.57 -6.13 -3.40
C PHE A 22 14.27 -4.67 -3.77
N VAL A 23 15.28 -3.91 -4.19
CA VAL A 23 15.11 -2.51 -4.62
C VAL A 23 14.18 -2.42 -5.82
N ALA A 24 14.33 -3.31 -6.82
CA ALA A 24 13.42 -3.37 -7.95
C ALA A 24 11.97 -3.60 -7.51
N GLY A 25 11.73 -4.52 -6.58
CA GLY A 25 10.41 -4.78 -6.01
C GLY A 25 9.83 -3.56 -5.27
N VAL A 26 10.64 -2.85 -4.49
CA VAL A 26 10.23 -1.62 -3.80
C VAL A 26 9.90 -0.50 -4.78
N VAL A 27 10.73 -0.28 -5.80
CA VAL A 27 10.50 0.73 -6.84
C VAL A 27 9.21 0.43 -7.61
N LEU A 28 9.00 -0.82 -8.01
CA LEU A 28 7.73 -1.26 -8.63
C LEU A 28 6.53 -1.02 -7.70
N GLY A 29 6.71 -1.24 -6.40
CA GLY A 29 5.69 -0.97 -5.38
C GLY A 29 5.37 0.52 -5.24
N MET A 30 6.38 1.39 -5.31
CA MET A 30 6.20 2.84 -5.33
C MET A 30 5.47 3.31 -6.59
N ILE A 31 5.85 2.79 -7.77
CA ILE A 31 5.18 3.06 -9.04
C ILE A 31 3.70 2.66 -8.97
N PHE A 32 3.41 1.49 -8.40
CA PHE A 32 2.03 1.07 -8.12
C PHE A 32 1.31 2.04 -7.16
N GLY A 33 1.98 2.51 -6.11
CA GLY A 33 1.45 3.47 -5.15
C GLY A 33 1.04 4.77 -5.83
N ILE A 34 1.92 5.33 -6.69
CA ILE A 34 1.65 6.54 -7.48
C ILE A 34 0.48 6.32 -8.46
N SER A 35 0.41 5.15 -9.09
CA SER A 35 -0.71 4.79 -9.97
C SER A 35 -2.06 4.75 -9.24
N ASN A 36 -2.07 4.59 -7.91
CA ASN A 36 -3.30 4.61 -7.11
C ASN A 36 -3.90 6.01 -7.02
N GLY A 37 -3.08 7.05 -6.86
CA GLY A 37 -3.53 8.45 -6.96
C GLY A 37 -3.92 8.83 -8.39
N LEU A 38 -3.21 8.29 -9.41
CA LEU A 38 -3.56 8.49 -10.82
C LEU A 38 -4.99 8.02 -11.13
N PHE A 39 -5.41 6.90 -10.54
CA PHE A 39 -6.76 6.36 -10.71
C PHE A 39 -7.84 7.32 -10.20
N VAL A 40 -7.64 7.92 -9.03
CA VAL A 40 -8.60 8.87 -8.44
C VAL A 40 -8.84 10.07 -9.37
N VAL A 41 -7.76 10.64 -9.92
CA VAL A 41 -7.86 11.78 -10.85
C VAL A 41 -8.45 11.37 -12.21
N SER A 42 -8.22 10.13 -12.64
CA SER A 42 -8.83 9.57 -13.85
C SER A 42 -10.35 9.43 -13.71
N VAL A 43 -10.82 8.97 -12.55
CA VAL A 43 -12.25 8.84 -12.25
C VAL A 43 -12.92 10.22 -12.21
N ASP A 44 -12.29 11.22 -11.59
CA ASP A 44 -12.78 12.61 -11.57
C ASP A 44 -12.94 13.18 -13.00
N SER A 45 -11.94 12.93 -13.86
CA SER A 45 -11.96 13.35 -15.26
C SER A 45 -13.10 12.72 -16.06
N LEU A 46 -13.45 11.46 -15.77
CA LEU A 46 -14.60 10.78 -16.38
C LEU A 46 -15.92 11.33 -15.82
N PHE A 47 -16.01 11.48 -14.50
CA PHE A 47 -17.23 11.92 -13.82
C PHE A 47 -17.61 13.34 -14.24
N THR A 48 -16.64 14.25 -14.34
CA THR A 48 -16.87 15.64 -14.75
C THR A 48 -17.27 15.74 -16.23
N ARG A 49 -16.89 14.76 -17.06
CA ARG A 49 -17.34 14.70 -18.46
C ARG A 49 -18.69 14.02 -18.63
N LEU A 50 -19.02 13.01 -17.81
CA LEU A 50 -20.29 12.27 -17.89
C LEU A 50 -21.44 12.98 -17.17
N THR A 51 -21.13 13.82 -16.20
CA THR A 51 -22.12 14.59 -15.45
C THR A 51 -22.18 15.99 -16.03
N GLN A 52 -23.25 16.31 -16.78
CA GLN A 52 -23.54 17.69 -17.16
C GLN A 52 -23.61 18.57 -15.89
N PRO A 53 -23.12 19.82 -15.91
CA PRO A 53 -23.42 20.79 -14.86
C PRO A 53 -24.92 21.12 -14.94
N ALA A 54 -25.77 20.26 -14.38
CA ALA A 54 -27.22 20.45 -14.36
C ALA A 54 -27.67 21.55 -13.38
N ILE A 55 -26.73 22.32 -12.82
CA ILE A 55 -27.01 23.47 -11.97
C ILE A 55 -26.23 24.65 -12.55
N ALA A 56 -26.92 25.46 -13.35
CA ALA A 56 -26.46 26.81 -13.66
C ALA A 56 -26.21 27.56 -12.34
N PRO A 57 -25.13 28.34 -12.22
CA PRO A 57 -24.81 29.00 -10.96
C PRO A 57 -25.85 30.09 -10.72
N ILE A 58 -26.52 30.04 -9.57
CA ILE A 58 -27.03 31.26 -8.94
C ILE A 58 -25.79 32.06 -8.55
N GLN A 59 -25.31 32.89 -9.47
CA GLN A 59 -24.45 34.01 -9.14
C GLN A 59 -25.30 35.03 -8.39
N SER A 60 -25.17 35.07 -7.07
CA SER A 60 -25.45 36.30 -6.32
C SER A 60 -24.36 36.55 -5.29
N MET A 61 -23.38 37.33 -5.74
CA MET A 61 -22.86 38.50 -5.05
C MET A 61 -22.38 38.30 -3.59
N ALA A 62 -21.15 37.84 -3.43
CA ALA A 62 -20.29 38.27 -2.33
C ALA A 62 -18.81 38.19 -2.76
N PRO A 63 -18.10 39.32 -2.92
CA PRO A 63 -16.66 39.29 -3.12
C PRO A 63 -16.03 38.93 -1.77
N THR A 64 -15.85 37.63 -1.52
CA THR A 64 -14.94 37.21 -0.46
C THR A 64 -13.53 37.40 -0.99
N GLU A 65 -12.93 38.53 -0.60
CA GLU A 65 -11.51 38.80 -0.70
C GLU A 65 -10.75 37.61 -0.08
N LYS A 66 -10.31 36.69 -0.94
CA LYS A 66 -9.55 35.50 -0.52
C LYS A 66 -8.16 35.97 -0.14
N THR A 67 -7.93 36.24 1.14
CA THR A 67 -6.61 36.47 1.73
C THR A 67 -5.57 35.51 1.14
N ASP A 68 -4.46 36.05 0.68
CA ASP A 68 -3.41 35.42 -0.14
C ASP A 68 -2.64 34.22 0.47
N ALA A 69 -3.15 33.62 1.55
CA ALA A 69 -2.57 32.44 2.19
C ALA A 69 -2.61 31.17 1.31
N THR A 70 -3.42 31.15 0.23
CA THR A 70 -3.52 30.00 -0.68
C THR A 70 -2.65 30.13 -1.95
N ALA A 71 -1.90 31.23 -2.13
CA ALA A 71 -1.09 31.49 -3.33
C ALA A 71 -0.11 30.35 -3.73
N PRO A 72 0.71 29.79 -2.81
CA PRO A 72 1.62 28.71 -3.17
C PRO A 72 0.89 27.41 -3.54
N ILE A 73 -0.20 27.09 -2.82
CA ILE A 73 -1.04 25.92 -3.09
C ILE A 73 -1.74 26.07 -4.45
N ARG A 74 -2.17 27.28 -4.82
CA ARG A 74 -2.86 27.55 -6.08
C ARG A 74 -1.91 27.47 -7.28
N CYS A 75 -0.69 27.99 -7.16
CA CYS A 75 0.34 27.90 -8.20
C CYS A 75 0.74 26.44 -8.47
N PHE A 76 0.98 25.67 -7.41
CA PHE A 76 1.24 24.23 -7.53
C PHE A 76 0.03 23.48 -8.12
N LYS A 77 -1.20 23.82 -7.68
CA LYS A 77 -2.44 23.30 -8.27
C LYS A 77 -2.48 23.50 -9.78
N GLN A 78 -2.10 24.70 -10.22
CA GLN A 78 -2.10 25.10 -11.62
C GLN A 78 -1.00 24.41 -12.43
N GLN A 79 0.22 24.29 -11.90
CA GLN A 79 1.35 23.63 -12.56
C GLN A 79 1.17 22.12 -12.73
N VAL A 80 0.61 21.44 -11.74
CA VAL A 80 0.35 19.99 -11.87
C VAL A 80 -0.93 19.71 -12.64
N SER A 81 -1.97 20.56 -12.56
CA SER A 81 -3.16 20.39 -13.41
C SER A 81 -2.86 20.61 -14.89
N SER A 82 -1.89 21.48 -15.21
CA SER A 82 -1.40 21.66 -16.58
C SER A 82 -0.53 20.47 -17.00
N TRP A 83 0.42 20.03 -16.17
CA TRP A 83 1.19 18.81 -16.43
C TRP A 83 0.28 17.57 -16.61
N TRP A 84 -0.79 17.45 -15.81
CA TRP A 84 -1.77 16.38 -15.91
C TRP A 84 -2.58 16.45 -17.21
N LYS A 85 -3.06 17.64 -17.54
CA LYS A 85 -3.74 17.91 -18.80
C LYS A 85 -2.82 17.54 -19.96
N ASP A 86 -1.59 18.03 -20.00
CA ASP A 86 -0.59 17.71 -21.02
C ASP A 86 -0.31 16.21 -21.12
N SER A 87 -0.13 15.53 -19.99
CA SER A 87 0.14 14.09 -19.95
C SER A 87 -1.07 13.23 -20.32
N THR A 88 -2.30 13.76 -20.15
CA THR A 88 -3.52 13.09 -20.58
C THR A 88 -3.98 13.52 -21.96
N HIS A 89 -3.49 14.63 -22.54
CA HIS A 89 -3.99 15.18 -23.80
C HIS A 89 -3.82 14.21 -24.98
N GLU A 90 -2.68 13.54 -25.14
CA GLU A 90 -2.51 12.52 -26.19
C GLU A 90 -3.44 11.30 -26.00
N VAL A 91 -3.64 10.88 -24.74
CA VAL A 91 -4.45 9.69 -24.43
C VAL A 91 -5.95 10.03 -24.48
N THR A 92 -6.37 11.19 -23.98
CA THR A 92 -7.77 11.63 -23.96
C THR A 92 -8.26 12.09 -25.32
N GLU A 93 -7.43 12.72 -26.16
CA GLU A 93 -7.85 13.12 -27.52
C GLU A 93 -7.89 11.95 -28.50
N ALA A 94 -7.03 10.94 -28.32
CA ALA A 94 -7.10 9.71 -29.10
C ALA A 94 -8.22 8.75 -28.64
N TRP A 95 -8.66 8.80 -27.38
CA TRP A 95 -9.52 7.76 -26.79
C TRP A 95 -10.86 8.21 -26.16
N LEU A 96 -11.11 9.51 -25.92
CA LEU A 96 -12.38 9.98 -25.36
C LEU A 96 -13.20 10.82 -26.36
N PRO A 97 -14.42 10.39 -26.76
CA PRO A 97 -15.29 11.21 -27.59
C PRO A 97 -15.66 12.51 -26.87
N ARG A 98 -15.43 13.67 -27.49
CA ARG A 98 -16.00 14.94 -27.01
C ARG A 98 -17.51 14.89 -27.22
N ILE A 99 -18.28 15.23 -26.17
CA ILE A 99 -19.74 15.35 -26.24
C ILE A 99 -20.08 16.30 -27.40
N GLY A 100 -20.76 15.78 -28.44
CA GLY A 100 -21.20 16.54 -29.61
C GLY A 100 -20.59 16.17 -30.96
N GLN A 101 -19.66 15.21 -31.06
CA GLN A 101 -19.17 14.67 -32.35
C GLN A 101 -19.64 13.22 -32.58
N PRO A 102 -19.86 12.78 -33.84
CA PRO A 102 -20.29 11.42 -34.15
C PRO A 102 -19.21 10.40 -33.73
N VAL A 103 -19.62 9.40 -32.96
CA VAL A 103 -18.73 8.42 -32.35
C VAL A 103 -18.10 7.54 -33.45
N SER A 104 -16.80 7.71 -33.69
CA SER A 104 -16.07 6.85 -34.63
C SER A 104 -15.90 5.45 -34.02
N TRP A 105 -16.08 4.38 -34.81
CA TRP A 105 -15.91 2.98 -34.37
C TRP A 105 -14.54 2.73 -33.71
N LYS A 106 -13.49 3.44 -34.18
CA LYS A 106 -12.14 3.38 -33.60
C LYS A 106 -12.07 3.97 -32.18
N GLN A 107 -12.85 5.01 -31.87
CA GLN A 107 -12.93 5.62 -30.54
C GLN A 107 -13.79 4.79 -29.58
N ALA A 108 -14.83 4.11 -30.08
CA ALA A 108 -15.65 3.21 -29.27
C ALA A 108 -14.89 1.95 -28.84
N LEU A 109 -14.17 1.31 -29.78
CA LEU A 109 -13.31 0.16 -29.47
C LEU A 109 -12.15 0.58 -28.55
N GLY A 110 -11.63 1.78 -28.78
CA GLY A 110 -10.60 2.36 -27.94
C GLY A 110 -11.09 2.52 -26.49
N SER A 111 -12.14 3.30 -26.28
CA SER A 111 -12.66 3.57 -24.94
C SER A 111 -12.99 2.29 -24.14
N PHE A 112 -13.38 1.20 -24.83
CA PHE A 112 -13.63 -0.10 -24.21
C PHE A 112 -12.35 -0.86 -23.81
N SER A 113 -11.30 -0.81 -24.62
CA SER A 113 -10.06 -1.59 -24.39
C SER A 113 -9.08 -0.92 -23.42
N ILE A 114 -9.12 0.40 -23.25
CA ILE A 114 -8.08 1.11 -22.51
C ILE A 114 -8.18 0.96 -20.99
N LEU A 115 -9.40 0.93 -20.46
CA LEU A 115 -9.63 0.72 -19.02
C LEU A 115 -9.06 -0.63 -18.57
N PRO A 116 -9.35 -1.77 -19.24
CA PRO A 116 -8.71 -3.04 -18.92
C PRO A 116 -7.21 -3.05 -19.23
N LEU A 117 -6.71 -2.33 -20.23
CA LEU A 117 -5.27 -2.24 -20.51
C LEU A 117 -4.51 -1.55 -19.37
N VAL A 118 -4.97 -0.39 -18.91
CA VAL A 118 -4.36 0.38 -17.82
C VAL A 118 -4.48 -0.39 -16.50
N MET A 119 -5.63 -0.99 -16.23
CA MET A 119 -5.82 -1.85 -15.06
C MET A 119 -4.94 -3.10 -15.13
N GLY A 120 -4.79 -3.69 -16.32
CA GLY A 120 -3.92 -4.83 -16.56
C GLY A 120 -2.45 -4.50 -16.31
N LEU A 121 -1.96 -3.38 -16.84
CA LEU A 121 -0.59 -2.92 -16.62
C LEU A 121 -0.33 -2.60 -15.14
N ARG A 122 -1.29 -1.96 -14.48
CA ARG A 122 -1.26 -1.70 -13.03
C ARG A 122 -1.23 -2.99 -12.22
N ALA A 123 -2.07 -3.97 -12.56
CA ALA A 123 -2.12 -5.28 -11.90
C ALA A 123 -0.83 -6.06 -12.13
N LEU A 124 -0.25 -5.99 -13.34
CA LEU A 124 1.02 -6.61 -13.67
C LEU A 124 2.17 -6.00 -12.86
N ALA A 125 2.25 -4.67 -12.76
CA ALA A 125 3.26 -3.99 -11.96
C ALA A 125 3.14 -4.36 -10.46
N SER A 126 1.90 -4.42 -9.95
CA SER A 126 1.59 -4.89 -8.59
C SER A 126 2.08 -6.32 -8.37
N TYR A 127 1.73 -7.22 -9.29
CA TYR A 127 2.11 -8.63 -9.22
C TYR A 127 3.63 -8.80 -9.26
N LEU A 128 4.32 -8.09 -10.15
CA LEU A 128 5.76 -8.18 -10.30
C LEU A 128 6.49 -7.65 -9.05
N SER A 129 6.00 -6.56 -8.45
CA SER A 129 6.49 -6.05 -7.18
C SER A 129 6.38 -7.10 -6.06
N THR A 130 5.18 -7.65 -5.85
CA THR A 130 4.93 -8.68 -4.83
C THR A 130 5.77 -9.92 -5.11
N TYR A 131 5.82 -10.39 -6.36
CA TYR A 131 6.62 -11.54 -6.75
C TYR A 131 8.11 -11.35 -6.44
N CYS A 132 8.69 -10.21 -6.83
CA CYS A 132 10.10 -9.91 -6.56
C CYS A 132 10.39 -9.92 -5.06
N LEU A 133 9.53 -9.30 -4.25
CA LEU A 133 9.74 -9.19 -2.81
C LEU A 133 9.54 -10.54 -2.09
N THR A 134 8.52 -11.31 -2.46
CA THR A 134 8.29 -12.67 -1.92
C THR A 134 9.41 -13.63 -2.32
N TRP A 135 9.94 -13.51 -3.54
CA TRP A 135 11.07 -14.32 -3.97
C TRP A 135 12.33 -14.02 -3.15
N VAL A 136 12.58 -12.74 -2.86
CA VAL A 136 13.69 -12.31 -2.01
C VAL A 136 13.51 -12.83 -0.58
N SER A 137 12.32 -12.68 0.01
CA SER A 137 12.06 -13.18 1.37
C SER A 137 12.30 -14.68 1.46
N ALA A 138 11.75 -15.47 0.54
CA ALA A 138 11.94 -16.92 0.51
C ALA A 138 13.42 -17.33 0.48
N ARG A 139 14.25 -16.59 -0.29
CA ARG A 139 15.66 -16.92 -0.45
C ARG A 139 16.52 -16.52 0.75
N VAL A 140 16.23 -15.38 1.36
CA VAL A 140 16.85 -14.95 2.62
C VAL A 140 16.57 -15.97 3.72
N ILE A 141 15.32 -16.41 3.86
CA ILE A 141 14.93 -17.37 4.88
C ILE A 141 15.57 -18.74 4.65
N ARG A 142 15.64 -19.21 3.41
CA ARG A 142 16.36 -20.44 3.07
C ARG A 142 17.83 -20.35 3.48
N ASP A 143 18.49 -19.24 3.18
CA ASP A 143 19.91 -19.06 3.50
C ASP A 143 20.13 -19.00 5.03
N MET A 144 19.19 -18.40 5.78
CA MET A 144 19.17 -18.45 7.25
C MET A 144 18.99 -19.87 7.80
N GLN A 145 18.05 -20.66 7.25
CA GLN A 145 17.85 -22.05 7.65
C GLN A 145 19.09 -22.91 7.39
N VAL A 146 19.73 -22.74 6.23
CA VAL A 146 20.97 -23.45 5.88
C VAL A 146 22.10 -23.08 6.84
N ALA A 147 22.25 -21.79 7.17
CA ALA A 147 23.27 -21.34 8.13
C ALA A 147 23.00 -21.90 9.54
N ALA A 148 21.75 -21.92 9.99
CA ALA A 148 21.36 -22.48 11.28
C ALA A 148 21.58 -24.00 11.36
N LEU A 149 21.25 -24.74 10.30
CA LEU A 149 21.49 -26.18 10.18
C LEU A 149 22.99 -26.50 10.17
N LYS A 150 23.79 -25.76 9.40
CA LYS A 150 25.25 -25.90 9.39
C LYS A 150 25.82 -25.69 10.79
N LYS A 151 25.34 -24.68 11.51
CA LYS A 151 25.78 -24.45 12.89
C LYS A 151 25.38 -25.58 13.82
N ALA A 152 24.14 -26.09 13.70
CA ALA A 152 23.66 -27.22 14.50
C ALA A 152 24.53 -28.47 14.33
N GLN A 153 25.07 -28.73 13.14
CA GLN A 153 25.96 -29.87 12.86
C GLN A 153 27.34 -29.75 13.54
N GLU A 154 27.80 -28.54 13.86
CA GLU A 154 29.06 -28.29 14.56
C GLU A 154 28.96 -28.43 16.09
N LEU A 155 27.75 -28.62 16.64
CA LEU A 155 27.54 -28.72 18.09
C LEU A 155 27.92 -30.11 18.62
N SER A 156 28.40 -30.16 19.86
CA SER A 156 28.82 -31.40 20.50
C SER A 156 27.64 -32.32 20.82
N ILE A 157 27.90 -33.63 20.86
CA ILE A 157 26.90 -34.66 21.21
C ILE A 157 26.29 -34.40 22.61
N ALA A 158 27.07 -33.83 23.54
CA ALA A 158 26.59 -33.46 24.87
C ALA A 158 25.48 -32.39 24.86
N PHE A 159 25.40 -31.56 23.81
CA PHE A 159 24.30 -30.62 23.62
C PHE A 159 22.99 -31.33 23.24
N PHE A 160 23.08 -32.34 22.37
CA PHE A 160 21.92 -33.13 21.92
C PHE A 160 21.38 -34.10 22.97
N GLN A 161 22.12 -34.36 24.06
CA GLN A 161 21.58 -35.08 25.21
C GLN A 161 20.62 -34.20 26.06
N LYS A 162 20.72 -32.87 25.97
CA LYS A 162 19.88 -31.93 26.70
C LYS A 162 18.65 -31.44 25.92
N ARG A 163 18.68 -31.52 24.58
CA ARG A 163 17.58 -31.13 23.68
C ARG A 163 17.48 -32.12 22.54
N SER A 164 16.26 -32.55 22.21
CA SER A 164 16.06 -33.48 21.10
C SER A 164 16.41 -32.83 19.75
N ALA A 165 16.88 -33.63 18.79
CA ALA A 165 17.13 -33.16 17.43
C ALA A 165 15.85 -32.61 16.76
N ALA A 166 14.69 -33.19 17.10
CA ALA A 166 13.38 -32.74 16.63
C ALA A 166 13.04 -31.32 17.14
N ASP A 167 13.34 -31.02 18.41
CA ASP A 167 13.10 -29.68 18.98
C ASP A 167 13.95 -28.61 18.30
N ILE A 168 15.19 -28.95 17.96
CA ILE A 168 16.10 -28.02 17.26
C ILE A 168 15.62 -27.80 15.82
N TYR A 169 15.23 -28.85 15.11
CA TYR A 169 14.68 -28.73 13.76
C TYR A 169 13.38 -27.91 13.74
N ASN A 170 12.48 -28.15 14.69
CA ASN A 170 11.24 -27.39 14.84
C ASN A 170 11.52 -25.92 15.14
N CYS A 171 12.48 -25.62 16.02
CA CYS A 171 12.92 -24.25 16.29
C CYS A 171 13.46 -23.57 15.02
N ILE A 172 14.36 -24.23 14.28
CA ILE A 172 14.93 -23.66 13.05
C ILE A 172 13.84 -23.43 11.99
N SER A 173 12.95 -24.41 11.78
CA SER A 173 11.93 -24.32 10.74
C SER A 173 10.79 -23.37 11.12
N SER A 174 10.20 -23.52 12.30
CA SER A 174 9.07 -22.72 12.80
C SER A 174 9.47 -21.27 13.07
N ASP A 175 10.58 -21.01 13.76
CA ASP A 175 10.95 -19.64 14.09
C ASP A 175 11.34 -18.87 12.82
N THR A 176 12.03 -19.53 11.88
CA THR A 176 12.34 -18.89 10.58
C THR A 176 11.09 -18.75 9.71
N ARG A 177 10.08 -19.61 9.87
CA ARG A 177 8.76 -19.45 9.22
C ARG A 177 8.05 -18.19 9.71
N VAL A 178 8.07 -17.92 11.00
CA VAL A 178 7.50 -16.68 11.57
C VAL A 178 8.23 -15.45 11.02
N ILE A 179 9.55 -15.52 10.83
CA ILE A 179 10.33 -14.47 10.17
C ILE A 179 9.92 -14.30 8.70
N TYR A 180 9.72 -15.40 7.96
CA TYR A 180 9.22 -15.37 6.58
C TYR A 180 7.85 -14.69 6.49
N ASP A 181 6.90 -15.09 7.33
CA ASP A 181 5.55 -14.53 7.34
C ASP A 181 5.58 -13.04 7.71
N SER A 182 6.43 -12.66 8.67
CA SER A 182 6.63 -11.26 9.07
C SER A 182 7.25 -10.41 7.95
N MET A 183 8.19 -10.97 7.18
CA MET A 183 8.73 -10.27 6.01
C MET A 183 7.69 -10.14 4.89
N THR A 184 6.94 -11.20 4.63
CA THR A 184 6.08 -11.29 3.44
C THR A 184 4.74 -10.56 3.62
N ASN A 185 4.12 -10.68 4.80
CA ASN A 185 2.82 -10.07 5.12
C ASN A 185 2.92 -8.79 5.95
N GLY A 186 4.11 -8.47 6.48
CA GLY A 186 4.30 -7.30 7.35
C GLY A 186 5.24 -6.28 6.73
N PHE A 187 6.49 -6.68 6.48
CA PHE A 187 7.55 -5.78 6.07
C PHE A 187 7.34 -5.20 4.66
N ILE A 188 6.96 -6.05 3.70
CA ILE A 188 6.64 -5.62 2.33
C ILE A 188 5.51 -4.59 2.32
N ASP A 189 4.42 -4.91 3.01
CA ASP A 189 3.24 -4.06 3.06
C ASP A 189 3.53 -2.75 3.81
N THR A 190 4.28 -2.81 4.92
CA THR A 190 4.72 -1.61 5.65
C THR A 190 5.54 -0.65 4.78
N ILE A 191 6.28 -1.15 3.79
CA ILE A 191 7.01 -0.30 2.84
C ILE A 191 6.07 0.26 1.77
N ARG A 192 5.17 -0.57 1.22
CA ARG A 192 4.33 -0.22 0.05
C ARG A 192 3.10 0.61 0.42
N GLU A 193 2.40 0.23 1.48
CA GLU A 193 1.13 0.84 1.90
C GLU A 193 1.25 2.35 2.18
N PRO A 194 2.29 2.87 2.84
CA PRO A 194 2.43 4.30 3.04
C PRO A 194 2.46 5.07 1.72
N PHE A 195 3.15 4.57 0.69
CA PHE A 195 3.17 5.24 -0.63
C PHE A 195 1.79 5.24 -1.29
N ALA A 196 1.04 4.14 -1.17
CA ALA A 196 -0.32 4.07 -1.67
C ALA A 196 -1.24 5.06 -0.93
N ILE A 197 -1.17 5.09 0.40
CA ILE A 197 -1.95 6.00 1.25
C ILE A 197 -1.58 7.46 0.95
N LEU A 198 -0.29 7.79 0.90
CA LEU A 198 0.21 9.14 0.57
C LEU A 198 -0.27 9.60 -0.80
N SER A 199 -0.23 8.71 -1.80
CA SER A 199 -0.68 9.03 -3.15
C SER A 199 -2.18 9.30 -3.22
N ILE A 200 -3.01 8.48 -2.58
CA ILE A 200 -4.47 8.66 -2.54
C ILE A 200 -4.85 9.88 -1.72
N MET A 201 -4.26 10.05 -0.53
CA MET A 201 -4.52 11.17 0.36
C MET A 201 -4.14 12.50 -0.30
N GLY A 202 -2.98 12.53 -0.96
CA GLY A 202 -2.54 13.68 -1.75
C GLY A 202 -3.53 14.01 -2.87
N ALA A 203 -4.00 13.01 -3.62
CA ALA A 203 -4.99 13.19 -4.68
C ALA A 203 -6.35 13.67 -4.16
N MET A 204 -6.83 13.16 -3.03
CA MET A 204 -8.09 13.58 -2.42
C MET A 204 -8.02 15.03 -1.92
N LEU A 205 -6.97 15.37 -1.16
CA LEU A 205 -6.73 16.73 -0.69
C LEU A 205 -6.61 17.73 -1.85
N TRP A 206 -6.15 17.27 -3.01
CA TRP A 206 -6.03 18.08 -4.22
C TRP A 206 -7.36 18.46 -4.85
N ILE A 207 -8.27 17.48 -4.94
CA ILE A 207 -9.58 17.65 -5.57
C ILE A 207 -10.38 18.63 -4.72
N ASP A 208 -10.69 18.25 -3.49
CA ASP A 208 -11.48 19.06 -2.56
C ASP A 208 -10.99 18.93 -1.12
N TRP A 209 -9.97 19.72 -0.77
CA TRP A 209 -9.38 19.72 0.57
C TRP A 209 -10.39 19.90 1.70
N LYS A 210 -11.46 20.69 1.50
CA LYS A 210 -12.51 20.94 2.50
C LYS A 210 -13.36 19.69 2.75
N LEU A 211 -13.78 19.00 1.69
CA LEU A 211 -14.55 17.74 1.79
C LEU A 211 -13.69 16.61 2.35
N THR A 212 -12.42 16.53 1.92
CA THR A 212 -11.47 15.54 2.43
C THR A 212 -11.20 15.73 3.92
N LEU A 213 -10.99 16.96 4.41
CA LEU A 213 -10.78 17.20 5.85
C LEU A 213 -12.00 16.80 6.69
N ILE A 214 -13.22 17.11 6.22
CA ILE A 214 -14.45 16.72 6.90
C ILE A 214 -14.56 15.20 6.98
N SER A 215 -14.29 14.50 5.87
CA SER A 215 -14.27 13.03 5.82
C SER A 215 -13.20 12.43 6.74
N LEU A 216 -11.99 13.01 6.74
CA LEU A 216 -10.88 12.58 7.58
C LEU A 216 -11.16 12.75 9.06
N PHE A 217 -11.98 13.73 9.45
CA PHE A 217 -12.42 13.93 10.84
C PHE A 217 -13.56 12.99 11.24
N MET A 218 -14.45 12.63 10.30
CA MET A 218 -15.51 11.64 10.53
C MET A 218 -14.96 10.22 10.69
N LEU A 219 -13.90 9.87 9.98
CA LEU A 219 -13.27 8.55 10.04
C LEU A 219 -12.85 8.11 11.46
N PRO A 220 -12.07 8.89 12.24
CA PRO A 220 -11.72 8.53 13.62
C PRO A 220 -12.92 8.54 14.56
N LEU A 221 -13.94 9.35 14.29
CA LEU A 221 -15.17 9.36 15.09
C LEU A 221 -15.94 8.04 14.97
N ILE A 222 -15.92 7.42 13.78
CA ILE A 222 -16.54 6.11 13.53
C ILE A 222 -15.64 4.96 14.00
N ILE A 223 -14.34 5.02 13.68
CA ILE A 223 -13.39 3.93 13.97
C ILE A 223 -13.05 3.86 15.46
N GLY A 224 -12.98 4.99 16.17
CA GLY A 224 -12.62 5.05 17.59
C GLY A 224 -13.47 4.11 18.46
N PRO A 225 -14.81 4.22 18.45
CA PRO A 225 -15.71 3.32 19.19
C PRO A 225 -15.51 1.85 18.83
N VAL A 226 -15.31 1.54 17.54
CA VAL A 226 -15.09 0.17 17.05
C VAL A 226 -13.80 -0.42 17.64
N ILE A 227 -12.71 0.37 17.67
CA ILE A 227 -11.45 -0.07 18.25
C ILE A 227 -11.58 -0.25 19.77
N LEU A 228 -12.26 0.66 20.47
CA LEU A 228 -12.49 0.54 21.92
C LEU A 228 -13.30 -0.73 22.24
N GLY A 229 -14.38 -0.98 21.51
CA GLY A 229 -15.18 -2.20 21.64
C GLY A 229 -14.37 -3.45 21.38
N GLY A 230 -13.59 -3.49 20.29
CA GLY A 230 -12.73 -4.62 19.96
C GLY A 230 -11.64 -4.88 21.00
N ARG A 231 -11.03 -3.83 21.58
CA ARG A 231 -10.07 -3.95 22.69
C ARG A 231 -10.73 -4.55 23.93
N ARG A 232 -11.97 -4.14 24.24
CA ARG A 232 -12.73 -4.67 25.38
C ARG A 232 -12.99 -6.17 25.22
N ILE A 233 -13.42 -6.61 24.03
CA ILE A 233 -13.69 -8.03 23.76
C ILE A 233 -12.42 -8.88 23.88
N ARG A 234 -11.29 -8.43 23.32
CA ARG A 234 -10.01 -9.15 23.45
C ARG A 234 -9.55 -9.29 24.90
N TRP A 235 -9.78 -8.26 25.72
CA TRP A 235 -9.48 -8.32 27.15
C TRP A 235 -10.35 -9.36 27.87
N LEU A 236 -11.66 -9.40 27.57
CA LEU A 236 -12.58 -10.39 28.14
C LEU A 236 -12.19 -11.83 27.74
N MET A 237 -11.88 -12.08 26.47
CA MET A 237 -11.47 -13.41 25.99
C MET A 237 -10.21 -13.91 26.70
N LYS A 238 -9.22 -13.03 26.91
CA LYS A 238 -7.98 -13.38 27.63
C LYS A 238 -8.26 -13.76 29.09
N ASN A 239 -9.16 -13.03 29.75
CA ASN A 239 -9.55 -13.32 31.13
C ASN A 239 -10.39 -14.61 31.23
N SER A 240 -11.30 -14.87 30.28
CA SER A 240 -12.11 -16.09 30.25
C SER A 240 -11.28 -17.36 30.09
N ILE A 241 -10.22 -17.34 29.26
CA ILE A 241 -9.29 -18.48 29.12
C ILE A 241 -8.56 -18.76 30.45
N THR A 242 -8.20 -17.71 31.19
CA THR A 242 -7.47 -17.85 32.46
C THR A 242 -8.37 -18.38 33.58
N MET A 243 -9.64 -17.97 33.64
CA MET A 243 -10.61 -18.51 34.60
C MET A 243 -10.98 -19.96 34.31
N GLY A 244 -11.08 -20.37 33.04
CA GLY A 244 -11.33 -21.75 32.66
C GLY A 244 -10.22 -22.71 33.11
N VAL A 245 -8.96 -22.27 33.08
CA VAL A 245 -7.82 -23.05 33.58
C VAL A 245 -7.80 -23.17 35.12
N MET A 246 -8.37 -22.20 35.85
CA MET A 246 -8.47 -22.24 37.32
C MET A 246 -9.62 -23.11 37.85
N GLN A 247 -10.63 -23.45 37.05
CA GLN A 247 -11.72 -24.35 37.48
C GLN A 247 -11.42 -25.84 37.29
N ILE A 248 -10.34 -26.18 36.58
CA ILE A 248 -10.00 -27.57 36.20
C ILE A 248 -8.82 -28.11 37.04
N GLY A 249 -8.15 -27.27 37.82
CA GLY A 249 -7.10 -27.66 38.78
C GLY A 249 -7.61 -27.64 40.21
#